data_AF-A0A090V5X3-F1
#
_entry.id   AF-A0A090V5X3-F1
#
_cell.length_a   1.000
_cell.length_b   1.000
_cell.length_c   1.000
_cell.angle_alpha   90.00
_cell.angle_beta   90.00
_cell.angle_gamma   90.00
#
_symmetry.space_group_name_H-M   'P 1'
#
loop_
_entity.id
_entity.type
_entity.pdbx_description
1 polymer ?
#
loop_
_entity_poly.entity_id
_entity_poly.type
_entity_poly.pdbx_seq_one_letter_code
_entity_poly.pdbx_strand_id
1 'polypeptide(L)'
;MRYTYHNDLGHGGFAKVGRYFDNINNCFVALKIYDPVQAVLDHVDDLSLKRRFVREVNYQSAMNNPNVVSIIDSFLESDPPFFSMPLANCSLEDELDVDPTLGENLNTVLFDILNGLEGLHNAGYTHRDLKPANVLKFSSDNAVSYAISDFGLMNAINSASTSLTGTNATGGTALYAAPELMGDFRRATFAADIYSFGAILHDVFSGRASRVPYSEITYPGPIGAIISKCTKTLPIRRYGSIAILREELYRVLTSSPIEFSSRAEERIVGLLNSGRVLDDQEWDSVFIFLERANSNSERHKVLSAITIEHINFHLNSAPELFTALGDYFSDVMFTESFDFDYCDILASKAEVFFNSVDLGLKAKIILALLELGTSHNRWYVERKVALMMSNMTDELNNRLVTEINTTNFDFSGKIIHMERSINYNRAVLPIELQQLVR
;
A
#
# COMPACT_ATOMS: atom_id res chain seq x y z
N MET A 1 -21.19 9.33 -31.09
CA MET A 1 -19.97 9.93 -30.49
C MET A 1 -19.94 9.45 -29.04
N ARG A 2 -18.92 8.67 -28.63
CA ARG A 2 -18.95 8.00 -27.32
C ARG A 2 -18.83 9.00 -26.17
N TYR A 3 -17.87 9.91 -26.24
CA TYR A 3 -17.61 10.92 -25.22
C TYR A 3 -17.98 12.33 -25.70
N THR A 4 -18.59 13.12 -24.82
CA THR A 4 -18.93 14.53 -25.06
C THR A 4 -18.11 15.42 -24.12
N TYR A 5 -17.35 16.36 -24.67
CA TYR A 5 -16.53 17.29 -23.88
C TYR A 5 -17.36 18.18 -22.97
N HIS A 6 -16.84 18.49 -21.79
CA HIS A 6 -17.47 19.41 -20.83
C HIS A 6 -16.55 20.58 -20.44
N ASN A 7 -15.42 20.30 -19.79
CA ASN A 7 -14.43 21.31 -19.39
C ASN A 7 -13.05 20.69 -19.19
N ASP A 8 -12.01 21.52 -19.19
CA ASP A 8 -10.65 21.09 -18.86
C ASP A 8 -10.50 20.89 -17.36
N LEU A 9 -9.67 19.90 -16.97
CA LEU A 9 -9.32 19.60 -15.59
C LEU A 9 -7.84 19.89 -15.31
N GLY A 10 -6.96 19.67 -16.30
CA GLY A 10 -5.55 19.94 -16.15
C GLY A 10 -4.77 19.71 -17.44
N HIS A 11 -3.53 20.21 -17.45
CA HIS A 11 -2.58 20.04 -18.54
C HIS A 11 -1.23 19.68 -17.93
N GLY A 12 -0.62 18.58 -18.37
CA GLY A 12 0.65 18.13 -17.81
C GLY A 12 1.56 17.59 -18.90
N GLY A 13 2.81 18.07 -18.95
CA GLY A 13 3.90 17.53 -19.77
C GLY A 13 3.56 17.27 -21.25
N PHE A 14 3.01 16.09 -21.54
CA PHE A 14 2.65 15.65 -22.89
C PHE A 14 1.17 15.22 -23.06
N ALA A 15 0.31 15.53 -22.10
CA ALA A 15 -1.10 15.17 -22.12
C ALA A 15 -2.00 16.25 -21.50
N LYS A 16 -3.23 16.31 -21.99
CA LYS A 16 -4.32 17.09 -21.41
C LYS A 16 -5.33 16.18 -20.74
N VAL A 17 -5.89 16.63 -19.62
CA VAL A 17 -6.96 15.94 -18.92
C VAL A 17 -8.21 16.81 -18.94
N GLY A 18 -9.31 16.24 -19.43
CA GLY A 18 -10.61 16.93 -19.48
C GLY A 18 -11.72 16.07 -18.90
N ARG A 19 -12.79 16.73 -18.45
CA ARG A 19 -14.05 16.11 -18.04
C ARG A 19 -14.91 15.87 -19.27
N TYR A 20 -15.38 14.64 -19.42
CA TYR A 20 -16.28 14.23 -20.51
C TYR A 20 -17.48 13.47 -19.95
N PHE A 21 -18.59 13.51 -20.67
CA PHE A 21 -19.75 12.66 -20.43
C PHE A 21 -19.66 11.42 -21.34
N ASP A 22 -19.63 10.23 -20.75
CA ASP A 22 -19.73 8.95 -21.48
C ASP A 22 -21.21 8.69 -21.79
N ASN A 23 -21.59 8.87 -23.06
CA ASN A 23 -22.98 8.73 -23.51
C ASN A 23 -23.48 7.27 -23.51
N ILE A 24 -22.58 6.28 -23.37
CA ILE A 24 -22.95 4.87 -23.29
C ILE A 24 -23.24 4.49 -21.84
N ASN A 25 -22.34 4.88 -20.93
CA ASN A 25 -22.44 4.55 -19.50
C ASN A 25 -23.25 5.57 -18.68
N ASN A 26 -23.66 6.69 -19.31
CA ASN A 26 -24.40 7.79 -18.69
C ASN A 26 -23.74 8.35 -17.41
N CYS A 27 -22.43 8.50 -17.44
CA CYS A 27 -21.65 9.01 -16.31
C CYS A 27 -20.56 10.00 -16.77
N PHE A 28 -20.05 10.79 -15.83
CA PHE A 28 -18.88 11.63 -16.08
C PHE A 28 -17.59 10.84 -15.86
N VAL A 29 -16.62 11.07 -16.75
CA VAL A 29 -15.30 10.46 -16.73
C VAL A 29 -14.22 11.53 -16.97
N ALA A 30 -13.00 11.23 -16.56
CA ALA A 30 -11.83 12.00 -16.96
C ALA A 30 -11.15 11.32 -18.16
N LEU A 31 -10.86 12.07 -19.22
CA LEU A 31 -10.07 11.58 -20.36
C LEU A 31 -8.71 12.24 -20.33
N LYS A 32 -7.65 11.42 -20.31
CA LYS A 32 -6.28 11.85 -20.55
C LYS A 32 -5.98 11.64 -22.03
N ILE A 33 -5.70 12.72 -22.74
CA ILE A 33 -5.49 12.75 -24.19
C ILE A 33 -4.05 13.17 -24.43
N TYR A 34 -3.35 12.44 -25.29
CA TYR A 34 -2.02 12.82 -25.74
C TYR A 34 -2.06 14.18 -26.44
N ASP A 35 -1.36 15.16 -25.89
CA ASP A 35 -1.33 16.55 -26.37
C ASP A 35 0.00 17.19 -25.97
N PRO A 36 1.12 16.84 -26.65
CA PRO A 36 2.44 17.33 -26.29
C PRO A 36 2.56 18.82 -26.58
N VAL A 37 2.88 19.58 -25.54
CA VAL A 37 3.15 21.01 -25.69
C VAL A 37 4.40 21.20 -26.53
N GLN A 38 4.42 22.21 -27.41
CA GLN A 38 5.51 22.44 -28.37
C GLN A 38 6.90 22.47 -27.71
N ALA A 39 7.02 23.09 -26.54
CA ALA A 39 8.28 23.17 -25.78
C ALA A 39 8.85 21.79 -25.38
N VAL A 40 8.03 20.76 -25.25
CA VAL A 40 8.47 19.39 -24.96
C VAL A 40 8.97 18.70 -26.24
N LEU A 41 8.28 18.93 -27.38
CA LEU A 41 8.68 18.41 -28.69
C LEU A 41 10.02 18.97 -29.16
N ASP A 42 10.37 20.18 -28.73
CA ASP A 42 11.66 20.82 -29.06
C ASP A 42 12.87 20.07 -28.44
N HIS A 43 12.64 19.23 -27.42
CA HIS A 43 13.68 18.50 -26.70
C HIS A 43 13.53 16.97 -26.76
N VAL A 44 12.35 16.47 -27.15
CA VAL A 44 12.01 15.04 -27.11
C VAL A 44 11.23 14.66 -28.37
N ASP A 45 11.64 13.54 -28.99
CA ASP A 45 10.95 12.98 -30.16
C ASP A 45 9.50 12.54 -29.83
N ASP A 46 8.54 12.95 -30.67
CA ASP A 46 7.10 12.67 -30.53
C ASP A 46 6.79 11.18 -30.41
N LEU A 47 7.49 10.33 -31.18
CA LEU A 47 7.29 8.87 -31.11
C LEU A 47 7.71 8.33 -29.75
N SER A 48 8.73 8.91 -29.12
CA SER A 48 9.18 8.49 -27.80
C SER A 48 8.17 8.86 -26.70
N LEU A 49 7.51 10.02 -26.82
CA LEU A 49 6.45 10.47 -25.91
C LEU A 49 5.18 9.62 -26.08
N LYS A 50 4.75 9.35 -27.31
CA LYS A 50 3.65 8.43 -27.60
C LYS A 50 3.89 7.03 -27.03
N ARG A 51 5.11 6.49 -27.17
CA ARG A 51 5.48 5.20 -26.56
C ARG A 51 5.38 5.23 -25.03
N ARG A 52 5.66 6.37 -24.38
CA ARG A 52 5.49 6.51 -22.93
C ARG A 52 4.01 6.54 -22.54
N PHE A 53 3.19 7.29 -23.27
CA PHE A 53 1.75 7.31 -23.07
C PHE A 53 1.14 5.89 -23.16
N VAL A 54 1.53 5.12 -24.18
CA VAL A 54 1.11 3.71 -24.33
C VAL A 54 1.60 2.83 -23.16
N ARG A 55 2.85 3.03 -22.70
CA ARG A 55 3.39 2.28 -21.56
C ARG A 55 2.65 2.60 -20.25
N GLU A 56 2.33 3.86 -20.01
CA GLU A 56 1.52 4.30 -18.87
C GLU A 56 0.22 3.52 -18.81
N VAL A 57 -0.51 3.49 -19.93
CA VAL A 57 -1.77 2.74 -20.06
C VAL A 57 -1.56 1.25 -19.79
N ASN A 58 -0.57 0.63 -20.42
CA ASN A 58 -0.33 -0.81 -20.24
C ASN A 58 -0.01 -1.18 -18.79
N TYR A 59 0.81 -0.38 -18.12
CA TYR A 59 1.16 -0.68 -16.75
C TYR A 59 0.01 -0.40 -15.78
N GLN A 60 -0.71 0.70 -15.96
CA GLN A 60 -1.86 1.05 -15.12
C GLN A 60 -3.01 0.06 -15.31
N SER A 61 -3.28 -0.40 -16.54
CA SER A 61 -4.26 -1.46 -16.82
C SER A 61 -3.91 -2.81 -16.20
N ALA A 62 -2.62 -3.08 -15.93
CA ALA A 62 -2.19 -4.31 -15.27
C ALA A 62 -2.36 -4.26 -13.74
N MET A 63 -2.61 -3.09 -13.15
CA MET A 63 -2.78 -2.95 -11.71
C MET A 63 -4.23 -3.24 -11.30
N ASN A 64 -4.39 -4.19 -10.37
CA ASN A 64 -5.68 -4.43 -9.71
C ASN A 64 -5.57 -4.01 -8.23
N ASN A 65 -5.68 -2.71 -7.96
CA ASN A 65 -5.61 -2.12 -6.62
C ASN A 65 -6.54 -0.90 -6.54
N PRO A 66 -7.43 -0.78 -5.53
CA PRO A 66 -8.37 0.33 -5.41
C PRO A 66 -7.70 1.68 -5.14
N ASN A 67 -6.49 1.67 -4.57
CA ASN A 67 -5.69 2.85 -4.29
C ASN A 67 -4.73 3.19 -5.45
N VAL A 68 -4.99 2.64 -6.64
CA VAL A 68 -4.36 2.98 -7.91
C VAL A 68 -5.50 3.27 -8.90
N VAL A 69 -5.50 4.45 -9.53
CA VAL A 69 -6.59 4.81 -10.45
C VAL A 69 -6.68 3.80 -11.58
N SER A 70 -7.88 3.26 -11.82
CA SER A 70 -8.12 2.27 -12.87
C SER A 70 -8.36 2.93 -14.23
N ILE A 71 -8.03 2.20 -15.30
CA ILE A 71 -8.40 2.57 -16.66
C ILE A 71 -9.73 1.90 -17.00
N ILE A 72 -10.71 2.69 -17.44
CA ILE A 72 -12.02 2.21 -17.90
C ILE A 72 -11.91 1.73 -19.35
N ASP A 73 -11.35 2.56 -20.23
CA ASP A 73 -11.14 2.26 -21.65
C ASP A 73 -9.88 2.96 -22.16
N SER A 74 -9.26 2.41 -23.20
CA SER A 74 -8.15 3.03 -23.89
C SER A 74 -8.29 2.94 -25.42
N PHE A 75 -7.87 4.00 -26.10
CA PHE A 75 -7.91 4.16 -27.54
C PHE A 75 -6.51 4.58 -27.99
N LEU A 76 -5.60 3.61 -28.03
CA LEU A 76 -4.18 3.85 -28.31
C LEU A 76 -3.86 4.01 -29.81
N GLU A 77 -4.79 3.59 -30.67
CA GLU A 77 -4.68 3.71 -32.14
C GLU A 77 -5.34 4.97 -32.71
N SER A 78 -6.08 5.74 -31.88
CA SER A 78 -6.67 7.01 -32.32
C SER A 78 -5.60 8.10 -32.46
N ASP A 79 -5.93 9.16 -33.20
CA ASP A 79 -5.09 10.34 -33.34
C ASP A 79 -5.86 11.60 -32.88
N PRO A 80 -5.52 12.18 -31.70
CA PRO A 80 -4.52 11.70 -30.74
C PRO A 80 -4.98 10.46 -29.95
N PRO A 81 -4.04 9.65 -29.40
CA PRO A 81 -4.37 8.54 -28.50
C PRO A 81 -4.89 9.06 -27.15
N PHE A 82 -5.83 8.34 -26.55
CA PHE A 82 -6.41 8.72 -25.25
C PHE A 82 -6.88 7.51 -24.44
N PHE A 83 -7.10 7.72 -23.14
CA PHE A 83 -7.77 6.75 -22.27
C PHE A 83 -8.70 7.46 -21.28
N SER A 84 -9.70 6.73 -20.79
CA SER A 84 -10.66 7.22 -19.79
C SER A 84 -10.45 6.56 -18.43
N MET A 85 -10.66 7.33 -17.38
CA MET A 85 -10.57 6.92 -15.98
C MET A 85 -11.74 7.49 -15.17
N PRO A 86 -12.03 6.94 -13.98
CA PRO A 86 -13.05 7.50 -13.10
C PRO A 86 -12.78 8.98 -12.81
N LEU A 87 -13.83 9.80 -12.79
CA LEU A 87 -13.70 11.22 -12.45
C LEU A 87 -13.52 11.35 -10.93
N ALA A 88 -12.37 11.87 -10.50
CA ALA A 88 -12.11 12.21 -9.10
C ALA A 88 -12.86 13.47 -8.65
N ASN A 89 -13.07 13.60 -7.34
CA ASN A 89 -13.63 14.81 -6.73
C ASN A 89 -12.62 15.98 -6.78
N CYS A 90 -11.38 15.70 -6.39
CA CYS A 90 -10.25 16.65 -6.37
C CYS A 90 -8.93 15.89 -6.20
N SER A 91 -7.80 16.59 -6.32
CA SER A 91 -6.49 16.08 -5.91
C SER A 91 -6.25 16.34 -4.42
N LEU A 92 -5.28 15.63 -3.83
CA LEU A 92 -4.80 15.90 -2.47
C LEU A 92 -4.15 17.27 -2.38
N GLU A 93 -3.57 17.79 -3.48
CA GLU A 93 -3.07 19.17 -3.51
C GLU A 93 -4.20 20.17 -3.28
N ASP A 94 -5.32 20.02 -3.98
CA ASP A 94 -6.49 20.88 -3.80
C ASP A 94 -7.05 20.80 -2.38
N GLU A 95 -7.06 19.60 -1.77
CA GLU A 95 -7.51 19.42 -0.39
C GLU A 95 -6.58 20.09 0.62
N LEU A 96 -5.26 19.94 0.45
CA LEU A 96 -4.28 20.57 1.34
C LEU A 96 -4.29 22.10 1.23
N ASP A 97 -4.70 22.65 0.08
CA ASP A 97 -4.88 24.10 -0.10
C ASP A 97 -6.12 24.64 0.63
N VAL A 98 -7.14 23.79 0.85
CA VAL A 98 -8.35 24.16 1.59
C VAL A 98 -8.20 23.89 3.09
N ASP A 99 -7.74 22.69 3.44
CA ASP A 99 -7.51 22.24 4.81
C ASP A 99 -6.22 21.40 4.89
N PRO A 100 -5.11 22.01 5.34
CA PRO A 100 -3.84 21.30 5.49
C PRO A 100 -3.88 20.16 6.52
N THR A 101 -4.86 20.18 7.44
CA THR A 101 -4.98 19.17 8.50
C THR A 101 -5.65 17.88 8.03
N LEU A 102 -6.35 17.94 6.88
CA LEU A 102 -7.18 16.86 6.31
C LEU A 102 -8.32 16.36 7.22
N GLY A 103 -8.49 16.96 8.40
CA GLY A 103 -9.51 16.60 9.39
C GLY A 103 -9.62 15.09 9.63
N GLU A 104 -10.84 14.57 9.51
CA GLU A 104 -11.16 13.16 9.71
C GLU A 104 -10.58 12.23 8.63
N ASN A 105 -10.15 12.77 7.47
CA ASN A 105 -9.61 11.98 6.38
C ASN A 105 -8.11 11.71 6.51
N LEU A 106 -7.43 12.27 7.52
CA LEU A 106 -5.98 12.17 7.69
C LEU A 106 -5.47 10.72 7.60
N ASN A 107 -6.03 9.81 8.39
CA ASN A 107 -5.60 8.40 8.38
C ASN A 107 -5.90 7.75 7.03
N THR A 108 -7.11 7.95 6.49
CA THR A 108 -7.53 7.40 5.20
C THR A 108 -6.57 7.79 4.10
N VAL A 109 -6.20 9.08 3.98
CA VAL A 109 -5.22 9.56 2.99
C VAL A 109 -3.89 8.82 3.12
N LEU A 110 -3.33 8.79 4.32
CA LEU A 110 -1.99 8.26 4.54
C LEU A 110 -1.93 6.76 4.28
N PHE A 111 -2.89 5.99 4.79
CA PHE A 111 -2.92 4.54 4.62
C PHE A 111 -3.31 4.13 3.20
N ASP A 112 -4.20 4.86 2.52
CA ASP A 112 -4.53 4.59 1.13
C ASP A 112 -3.33 4.83 0.20
N ILE A 113 -2.54 5.89 0.42
CA ILE A 113 -1.30 6.09 -0.35
C ILE A 113 -0.33 4.93 -0.13
N LEU A 114 -0.14 4.48 1.13
CA LEU A 114 0.71 3.33 1.41
C LEU A 114 0.18 2.05 0.73
N ASN A 115 -1.12 1.83 0.73
CA ASN A 115 -1.73 0.66 0.08
C ASN A 115 -1.60 0.70 -1.45
N GLY A 116 -1.67 1.88 -2.06
CA GLY A 116 -1.37 2.07 -3.48
C GLY A 116 0.10 1.79 -3.81
N LEU A 117 1.02 2.36 -3.02
CA LEU A 117 2.46 2.17 -3.20
C LEU A 117 2.88 0.71 -3.05
N GLU A 118 2.38 0.03 -2.02
CA GLU A 118 2.69 -1.39 -1.81
C GLU A 118 2.16 -2.26 -2.96
N GLY A 119 0.97 -1.95 -3.49
CA GLY A 119 0.44 -2.59 -4.68
C GLY A 119 1.36 -2.45 -5.90
N LEU A 120 1.86 -1.24 -6.15
CA LEU A 120 2.83 -0.98 -7.23
C LEU A 120 4.15 -1.74 -6.99
N HIS A 121 4.66 -1.71 -5.76
CA HIS A 121 5.93 -2.35 -5.40
C HIS A 121 5.86 -3.87 -5.54
N ASN A 122 4.77 -4.49 -5.09
CA ASN A 122 4.52 -5.93 -5.23
C ASN A 122 4.42 -6.35 -6.70
N ALA A 123 3.89 -5.49 -7.56
CA ALA A 123 3.86 -5.73 -9.00
C ALA A 123 5.20 -5.41 -9.71
N GLY A 124 6.24 -4.98 -8.98
CA GLY A 124 7.58 -4.71 -9.51
C GLY A 124 7.73 -3.33 -10.16
N TYR A 125 6.83 -2.39 -9.85
CA TYR A 125 6.82 -1.03 -10.39
C TYR A 125 7.18 0.01 -9.33
N THR A 126 7.72 1.14 -9.79
CA THR A 126 8.03 2.32 -8.96
C THR A 126 7.36 3.54 -9.56
N HIS A 127 6.69 4.36 -8.75
CA HIS A 127 5.91 5.51 -9.23
C HIS A 127 6.82 6.65 -9.72
N ARG A 128 7.81 7.03 -8.91
CA ARG A 128 8.86 8.04 -9.18
C ARG A 128 8.42 9.50 -9.31
N ASP A 129 7.12 9.77 -9.35
CA ASP A 129 6.55 11.13 -9.34
C ASP A 129 5.38 11.25 -8.36
N LEU A 130 5.51 10.65 -7.18
CA LEU A 130 4.46 10.72 -6.17
C LEU A 130 4.48 12.12 -5.53
N LYS A 131 3.33 12.81 -5.59
CA LYS A 131 3.10 14.15 -5.02
C LYS A 131 1.59 14.35 -4.77
N PRO A 132 1.17 15.35 -3.98
CA PRO A 132 -0.24 15.59 -3.69
C PRO A 132 -1.13 15.75 -4.94
N ALA A 133 -0.63 16.41 -5.99
CA ALA A 133 -1.36 16.54 -7.26
C ALA A 133 -1.67 15.19 -7.95
N ASN A 134 -0.89 14.15 -7.65
CA ASN A 134 -1.02 12.81 -8.22
C ASN A 134 -1.77 11.83 -7.30
N VAL A 135 -2.30 12.29 -6.17
CA VAL A 135 -3.17 11.50 -5.30
C VAL A 135 -4.59 12.07 -5.44
N LEU A 136 -5.53 11.25 -5.88
CA LEU A 136 -6.89 11.70 -6.19
C LEU A 136 -7.89 11.19 -5.16
N LYS A 137 -8.81 12.06 -4.74
CA LYS A 137 -9.92 11.71 -3.85
C LYS A 137 -11.14 11.24 -4.63
N PHE A 138 -11.71 10.14 -4.15
CA PHE A 138 -13.00 9.63 -4.58
C PHE A 138 -13.92 9.57 -3.36
N SER A 139 -15.12 10.09 -3.53
CA SER A 139 -16.17 10.05 -2.51
C SER A 139 -17.41 9.40 -3.10
N SER A 140 -17.84 8.29 -2.50
CA SER A 140 -19.11 7.61 -2.83
C SER A 140 -19.89 7.40 -1.54
N ASP A 141 -21.15 7.79 -1.53
CA ASP A 141 -22.04 7.70 -0.37
C ASP A 141 -21.43 8.36 0.89
N ASN A 142 -20.91 7.54 1.82
CA ASN A 142 -20.29 7.91 3.09
C ASN A 142 -18.82 7.45 3.20
N ALA A 143 -18.22 6.99 2.11
CA ALA A 143 -16.84 6.51 2.09
C ALA A 143 -15.97 7.45 1.26
N VAL A 144 -14.84 7.86 1.84
CA VAL A 144 -13.77 8.55 1.15
C VAL A 144 -12.66 7.53 0.90
N SER A 145 -12.07 7.60 -0.30
CA SER A 145 -10.88 6.81 -0.64
C SER A 145 -9.93 7.65 -1.49
N TYR A 146 -8.66 7.32 -1.43
CA TYR A 146 -7.61 7.97 -2.20
C TYR A 146 -6.91 6.96 -3.10
N ALA A 147 -6.62 7.38 -4.32
CA ALA A 147 -5.88 6.57 -5.28
C ALA A 147 -4.76 7.34 -5.97
N ILE A 148 -3.64 6.67 -6.15
CA ILE A 148 -2.48 7.20 -6.87
C ILE A 148 -2.79 7.23 -8.37
N SER A 149 -2.37 8.30 -9.03
CA SER A 149 -2.58 8.57 -10.45
C SER A 149 -1.29 9.09 -11.12
N ASP A 150 -1.34 9.24 -12.44
CA ASP A 150 -0.25 9.76 -13.28
C ASP A 150 1.04 8.93 -13.25
N PHE A 151 1.02 7.83 -13.99
CA PHE A 151 2.13 6.87 -14.08
C PHE A 151 3.10 7.20 -15.22
N GLY A 152 3.11 8.46 -15.71
CA GLY A 152 3.93 8.88 -16.84
C GLY A 152 5.45 8.72 -16.63
N LEU A 153 5.88 8.60 -15.37
CA LEU A 153 7.26 8.33 -14.97
C LEU A 153 7.47 6.93 -14.36
N MET A 154 6.42 6.10 -14.33
CA MET A 154 6.47 4.76 -13.76
C MET A 154 7.42 3.86 -14.56
N ASN A 155 8.17 3.03 -13.83
CA ASN A 155 9.11 2.11 -14.44
C ASN A 155 9.18 0.77 -13.70
N ALA A 156 9.41 -0.29 -14.47
CA ALA A 156 9.74 -1.60 -13.94
C ALA A 156 11.22 -1.63 -13.50
N ILE A 157 11.49 -2.28 -12.36
CA ILE A 157 12.81 -2.26 -11.68
C ILE A 157 13.95 -2.80 -12.56
N ASN A 158 13.64 -3.62 -13.57
CA ASN A 158 14.61 -4.26 -14.46
C ASN A 158 14.58 -3.72 -15.91
N SER A 159 13.87 -2.62 -16.17
CA SER A 159 13.82 -2.02 -17.51
C SER A 159 14.97 -1.03 -17.71
N ALA A 160 15.81 -1.28 -18.71
CA ALA A 160 16.92 -0.40 -19.12
C ALA A 160 16.46 0.92 -19.78
N SER A 161 15.21 1.36 -19.56
CA SER A 161 14.66 2.52 -20.24
C SER A 161 15.27 3.83 -19.73
N THR A 162 15.76 4.63 -20.67
CA THR A 162 16.14 6.02 -20.49
C THR A 162 14.90 6.88 -20.24
N SER A 163 14.80 7.49 -19.05
CA SER A 163 13.96 8.68 -18.90
C SER A 163 14.80 9.93 -19.17
N LEU A 164 14.16 10.95 -19.73
CA LEU A 164 14.75 12.25 -19.97
C LEU A 164 14.67 13.04 -18.67
N THR A 165 15.82 13.45 -18.14
CA THR A 165 15.99 14.34 -16.98
C THR A 165 15.59 15.80 -17.25
N GLY A 166 14.81 16.09 -18.30
CA GLY A 166 14.67 17.46 -18.83
C GLY A 166 13.30 18.12 -18.72
N THR A 167 12.18 17.40 -18.84
CA THR A 167 10.91 18.03 -19.25
C THR A 167 9.77 18.00 -18.23
N ASN A 168 9.85 17.20 -17.16
CA ASN A 168 8.77 17.09 -16.16
C ASN A 168 9.12 17.71 -14.79
N ALA A 169 10.27 18.39 -14.68
CA ALA A 169 10.60 19.21 -13.52
C ALA A 169 9.83 20.54 -13.60
N THR A 170 8.49 20.48 -13.56
CA THR A 170 7.72 21.61 -13.02
C THR A 170 8.23 21.85 -11.60
N GLY A 171 8.45 23.11 -11.21
CA GLY A 171 9.17 23.46 -9.98
C GLY A 171 8.65 22.78 -8.71
N GLY A 172 7.35 22.45 -8.66
CA GLY A 172 6.73 21.73 -7.55
C GLY A 172 7.16 20.26 -7.41
N THR A 173 7.47 19.56 -8.51
CA THR A 173 7.87 18.13 -8.48
C THR A 173 9.19 17.91 -7.73
N ALA A 174 10.12 18.88 -7.83
CA ALA A 174 11.42 18.80 -7.16
C ALA A 174 11.31 18.70 -5.63
N LEU A 175 10.23 19.20 -5.04
CA LEU A 175 10.00 19.16 -3.59
C LEU A 175 9.62 17.77 -3.07
N TYR A 176 9.26 16.83 -3.95
CA TYR A 176 8.87 15.46 -3.60
C TYR A 176 9.82 14.41 -4.17
N ALA A 177 10.66 14.78 -5.13
CA ALA A 177 11.58 13.87 -5.79
C ALA A 177 12.76 13.49 -4.89
N ALA A 178 13.04 12.18 -4.82
CA ALA A 178 14.19 11.66 -4.09
C ALA A 178 15.52 12.13 -4.68
N PRO A 179 16.58 12.36 -3.87
CA PRO A 179 17.87 12.89 -4.34
C PRO A 179 18.52 12.05 -5.45
N GLU A 180 18.38 10.72 -5.39
CA GLU A 180 18.92 9.81 -6.41
C GLU A 180 18.28 9.97 -7.79
N LEU A 181 17.07 10.56 -7.88
CA LEU A 181 16.42 10.85 -9.16
C LEU A 181 17.10 11.99 -9.91
N MET A 182 17.89 12.84 -9.25
CA MET A 182 18.70 13.88 -9.91
C MET A 182 19.91 13.31 -10.66
N GLY A 183 20.47 12.21 -10.14
CA GLY A 183 21.73 11.64 -10.64
C GLY A 183 21.50 10.58 -11.71
N ASP A 184 21.09 9.39 -11.29
CA ASP A 184 20.87 8.25 -12.17
C ASP A 184 19.47 7.68 -11.94
N PHE A 185 18.53 8.15 -12.76
CA PHE A 185 17.12 7.75 -12.72
C PHE A 185 16.90 6.24 -12.86
N ARG A 186 17.90 5.48 -13.36
CA ARG A 186 17.84 4.02 -13.47
C ARG A 186 18.06 3.31 -12.14
N ARG A 187 18.66 3.99 -11.15
CA ARG A 187 18.92 3.45 -9.80
C ARG A 187 17.75 3.64 -8.84
N ALA A 188 16.68 4.31 -9.27
CA ALA A 188 15.50 4.51 -8.46
C ALA A 188 14.83 3.16 -8.12
N THR A 189 14.92 2.78 -6.86
CA THR A 189 14.24 1.63 -6.27
C THR A 189 12.93 2.07 -5.61
N PHE A 190 12.22 1.14 -4.97
CA PHE A 190 11.08 1.42 -4.09
C PHE A 190 11.33 2.51 -3.05
N ALA A 191 12.59 2.69 -2.64
CA ALA A 191 12.99 3.72 -1.69
C ALA A 191 12.72 5.16 -2.17
N ALA A 192 12.64 5.39 -3.50
CA ALA A 192 12.31 6.71 -4.05
C ALA A 192 10.87 7.11 -3.72
N ASP A 193 9.92 6.17 -3.85
CA ASP A 193 8.51 6.43 -3.51
C ASP A 193 8.32 6.64 -2.00
N ILE A 194 9.12 5.94 -1.17
CA ILE A 194 9.15 6.15 0.29
C ILE A 194 9.62 7.58 0.64
N TYR A 195 10.61 8.12 -0.07
CA TYR A 195 11.03 9.50 0.11
C TYR A 195 9.89 10.47 -0.23
N SER A 196 9.23 10.26 -1.37
CA SER A 196 8.12 11.10 -1.81
C SER A 196 6.96 11.07 -0.82
N PHE A 197 6.63 9.89 -0.26
CA PHE A 197 5.66 9.78 0.83
C PHE A 197 6.10 10.56 2.08
N GLY A 198 7.39 10.50 2.46
CA GLY A 198 7.94 11.30 3.56
C GLY A 198 7.80 12.81 3.34
N ALA A 199 7.92 13.29 2.09
CA ALA A 199 7.66 14.68 1.73
C ALA A 199 6.17 15.05 1.82
N ILE A 200 5.26 14.14 1.46
CA ILE A 200 3.80 14.32 1.66
C ILE A 200 3.48 14.37 3.16
N LEU A 201 4.02 13.47 3.98
CA LEU A 201 3.88 13.52 5.43
C LEU A 201 4.31 14.88 5.99
N HIS A 202 5.45 15.40 5.54
CA HIS A 202 5.89 16.73 5.94
C HIS A 202 4.85 17.80 5.62
N ASP A 203 4.26 17.80 4.41
CA ASP A 203 3.24 18.79 4.04
C ASP A 203 2.00 18.72 4.94
N VAL A 204 1.51 17.52 5.21
CA VAL A 204 0.35 17.26 6.06
C VAL A 204 0.58 17.75 7.50
N PHE A 205 1.74 17.43 8.09
CA PHE A 205 1.99 17.75 9.51
C PHE A 205 2.58 19.14 9.74
N SER A 206 3.25 19.74 8.74
CA SER A 206 3.82 21.09 8.86
C SER A 206 2.90 22.20 8.34
N GLY A 207 1.79 21.84 7.66
CA GLY A 207 0.94 22.80 6.96
C GLY A 207 1.63 23.39 5.72
N ARG A 208 2.22 22.53 4.88
CA ARG A 208 3.00 22.89 3.68
C ARG A 208 4.15 23.87 3.95
N ALA A 209 4.87 23.70 5.07
CA ALA A 209 6.02 24.53 5.36
C ALA A 209 7.11 24.39 4.27
N SER A 210 7.87 25.46 4.06
CA SER A 210 8.95 25.46 3.08
C SER A 210 10.04 24.44 3.45
N ARG A 211 10.55 23.73 2.44
CA ARG A 211 11.64 22.75 2.58
C ARG A 211 12.63 22.90 1.45
N VAL A 212 13.83 22.37 1.66
CA VAL A 212 14.85 22.30 0.61
C VAL A 212 14.60 21.03 -0.23
N PRO A 213 14.52 21.14 -1.57
CA PRO A 213 14.45 19.97 -2.46
C PRO A 213 15.65 19.03 -2.26
N TYR A 214 15.43 17.72 -2.46
CA TYR A 214 16.50 16.70 -2.49
C TYR A 214 17.36 16.63 -1.22
N SER A 215 16.82 17.05 -0.08
CA SER A 215 17.48 16.92 1.22
C SER A 215 16.72 15.99 2.16
N GLU A 216 17.38 15.57 3.23
CA GLU A 216 16.66 15.01 4.38
C GLU A 216 15.74 16.09 4.96
N ILE A 217 14.52 15.69 5.32
CA ILE A 217 13.50 16.55 5.90
C ILE A 217 13.43 16.23 7.40
N THR A 218 13.42 17.27 8.24
CA THR A 218 13.28 17.12 9.69
C THR A 218 12.01 17.82 10.16
N TYR A 219 11.38 17.25 11.17
CA TYR A 219 10.20 17.81 11.81
C TYR A 219 10.21 17.42 13.31
N PRO A 220 9.58 18.17 14.22
CA PRO A 220 9.54 17.81 15.65
C PRO A 220 8.68 16.57 15.95
N GLY A 221 8.95 15.94 17.10
CA GLY A 221 8.11 14.87 17.64
C GLY A 221 8.23 13.52 16.92
N PRO A 222 7.38 12.53 17.32
CA PRO A 222 7.47 11.17 16.79
C PRO A 222 7.27 11.07 15.28
N ILE A 223 6.35 11.87 14.71
CA ILE A 223 6.13 11.89 13.26
C ILE A 223 7.36 12.40 12.50
N GLY A 224 8.13 13.29 13.11
CA GLY A 224 9.38 13.80 12.56
C GLY A 224 10.47 12.75 12.43
N ALA A 225 10.50 11.75 13.30
CA ALA A 225 11.41 10.61 13.17
C ALA A 225 11.07 9.77 11.92
N ILE A 226 9.78 9.57 11.64
CA ILE A 226 9.31 8.87 10.43
C ILE A 226 9.64 9.68 9.17
N ILE A 227 9.37 10.99 9.17
CA ILE A 227 9.70 11.89 8.05
C ILE A 227 11.21 11.85 7.76
N SER A 228 12.05 11.98 8.81
CA SER A 228 13.52 11.92 8.68
C SER A 228 13.99 10.56 8.15
N LYS A 229 13.42 9.45 8.62
CA LYS A 229 13.76 8.10 8.16
C LYS A 229 13.32 7.88 6.71
N CYS A 230 12.12 8.31 6.31
CA CYS A 230 11.67 8.27 4.91
C CYS A 230 12.57 9.09 3.98
N THR A 231 13.08 10.23 4.46
CA THR A 231 13.76 11.21 3.61
C THR A 231 15.29 11.16 3.69
N LYS A 232 15.86 10.12 4.30
CA LYS A 232 17.33 9.93 4.33
C LYS A 232 17.92 10.03 2.93
N THR A 233 19.04 10.75 2.80
CA THR A 233 19.71 10.93 1.50
C THR A 233 20.17 9.61 0.90
N LEU A 234 20.65 8.68 1.73
CA LEU A 234 21.01 7.33 1.30
C LEU A 234 19.77 6.43 1.29
N PRO A 235 19.38 5.85 0.12
CA PRO A 235 18.16 5.03 0.01
C PRO A 235 18.13 3.84 0.98
N ILE A 236 19.28 3.20 1.23
CA ILE A 236 19.41 2.04 2.14
C ILE A 236 19.13 2.39 3.61
N ARG A 237 19.13 3.67 3.98
CA ARG A 237 18.81 4.13 5.34
C ARG A 237 17.33 4.47 5.53
N ARG A 238 16.52 4.38 4.46
CA ARG A 238 15.07 4.53 4.52
C ARG A 238 14.42 3.22 4.96
N TYR A 239 13.10 3.24 5.09
CA TYR A 239 12.33 2.01 5.34
C TYR A 239 12.57 0.97 4.25
N GLY A 240 12.77 -0.28 4.65
CA GLY A 240 13.02 -1.39 3.71
C GLY A 240 11.79 -1.83 2.93
N SER A 241 10.59 -1.55 3.45
CA SER A 241 9.31 -1.86 2.80
C SER A 241 8.20 -0.93 3.27
N ILE A 242 7.11 -0.87 2.51
CA ILE A 242 5.90 -0.15 2.90
C ILE A 242 5.26 -0.74 4.17
N ALA A 243 5.33 -2.06 4.36
CA ALA A 243 4.82 -2.73 5.56
C ALA A 243 5.44 -2.21 6.87
N ILE A 244 6.77 -2.05 6.91
CA ILE A 244 7.47 -1.52 8.10
C ILE A 244 7.10 -0.05 8.34
N LEU A 245 7.02 0.74 7.27
CA LEU A 245 6.61 2.14 7.35
C LEU A 245 5.17 2.27 7.86
N ARG A 246 4.24 1.47 7.35
CA ARG A 246 2.84 1.43 7.78
C ARG A 246 2.72 1.14 9.27
N GLU A 247 3.44 0.14 9.76
CA GLU A 247 3.45 -0.24 11.16
C GLU A 247 3.99 0.88 12.08
N GLU A 248 5.09 1.52 11.69
CA GLU A 248 5.65 2.63 12.48
C GLU A 248 4.73 3.86 12.46
N LEU A 249 4.15 4.18 11.30
CA LEU A 249 3.21 5.29 11.15
C LEU A 249 1.96 5.08 11.98
N TYR A 250 1.32 3.91 11.88
CA TYR A 250 0.13 3.60 12.68
C TYR A 250 0.40 3.72 14.17
N ARG A 251 1.52 3.19 14.65
CA ARG A 251 1.89 3.33 16.07
C ARG A 251 1.98 4.79 16.46
N VAL A 252 2.65 5.64 15.68
CA VAL A 252 2.76 7.07 15.98
C VAL A 252 1.41 7.79 15.96
N LEU A 253 0.53 7.47 15.00
CA LEU A 253 -0.79 8.10 14.87
C LEU A 253 -1.78 7.66 15.96
N THR A 254 -1.64 6.44 16.46
CA THR A 254 -2.51 5.89 17.51
C THR A 254 -1.91 5.95 18.91
N SER A 255 -0.67 6.46 19.03
CA SER A 255 0.02 6.69 20.31
C SER A 255 -0.67 7.78 21.14
N SER A 256 -1.77 7.42 21.79
CA SER A 256 -2.22 8.09 23.01
C SER A 256 -1.29 7.72 24.18
N PRO A 257 -1.26 8.47 25.29
CA PRO A 257 -0.55 8.03 26.49
C PRO A 257 -1.00 6.59 26.82
N ILE A 258 -0.08 5.63 26.74
CA ILE A 258 -0.44 4.23 26.94
C ILE A 258 -0.79 4.05 28.41
N GLU A 259 -2.09 3.94 28.70
CA GLU A 259 -2.54 3.52 30.01
C GLU A 259 -2.33 2.01 30.14
N PHE A 260 -1.29 1.63 30.87
CA PHE A 260 -1.04 0.25 31.21
C PHE A 260 -2.00 -0.20 32.31
N SER A 261 -2.66 -1.32 32.07
CA SER A 261 -3.51 -2.03 33.05
C SER A 261 -2.66 -2.72 34.12
N SER A 262 -1.39 -3.03 33.84
CA SER A 262 -0.48 -3.61 34.83
C SER A 262 0.99 -3.20 34.65
N ARG A 263 1.79 -3.32 35.72
CA ARG A 263 3.26 -3.14 35.65
C ARG A 263 3.94 -4.21 34.78
N ALA A 264 3.34 -5.40 34.68
CA ALA A 264 3.86 -6.45 33.83
C ALA A 264 3.72 -6.07 32.35
N GLU A 265 2.56 -5.55 31.96
CA GLU A 265 2.30 -5.02 30.63
C GLU A 265 3.26 -3.88 30.27
N GLU A 266 3.43 -2.89 31.16
CA GLU A 266 4.38 -1.78 30.98
C GLU A 266 5.80 -2.29 30.75
N ARG A 267 6.24 -3.28 31.54
CA ARG A 267 7.57 -3.89 31.39
C ARG A 267 7.74 -4.58 30.04
N ILE A 268 6.75 -5.37 29.61
CA ILE A 268 6.81 -6.14 28.36
C ILE A 268 6.77 -5.22 27.14
N VAL A 269 5.89 -4.21 27.14
CA VAL A 269 5.83 -3.23 26.06
C VAL A 269 7.11 -2.39 26.03
N GLY A 270 7.65 -1.98 27.18
CA GLY A 270 8.93 -1.27 27.26
C GLY A 270 10.12 -2.11 26.76
N LEU A 271 10.09 -3.43 27.01
CA LEU A 271 11.08 -4.37 26.51
C LEU A 271 11.04 -4.48 24.98
N LEU A 272 9.86 -4.66 24.39
CA LEU A 272 9.66 -4.72 22.93
C LEU A 272 10.00 -3.39 22.24
N ASN A 273 9.75 -2.26 22.90
CA ASN A 273 10.06 -0.94 22.36
C ASN A 273 11.51 -0.49 22.63
N SER A 274 12.36 -1.34 23.22
CA SER A 274 13.73 -0.98 23.58
C SER A 274 14.65 -0.78 22.38
N GLY A 275 14.25 -1.23 21.18
CA GLY A 275 15.01 -1.10 19.94
C GLY A 275 16.24 -2.00 19.86
N ARG A 276 16.43 -2.92 20.82
CA ARG A 276 17.45 -3.97 20.77
C ARG A 276 16.84 -5.31 20.44
N VAL A 277 17.69 -6.26 20.05
CA VAL A 277 17.32 -7.67 19.95
C VAL A 277 17.05 -8.20 21.36
N LEU A 278 15.91 -8.86 21.52
CA LEU A 278 15.52 -9.55 22.75
C LEU A 278 16.17 -10.94 22.79
N ASP A 279 16.58 -11.38 23.97
CA ASP A 279 17.07 -12.74 24.19
C ASP A 279 15.93 -13.75 24.45
N ASP A 280 16.26 -15.04 24.54
CA ASP A 280 15.28 -16.11 24.69
C ASP A 280 14.45 -15.97 25.99
N GLN A 281 15.06 -15.53 27.10
CA GLN A 281 14.35 -15.37 28.39
C GLN A 281 13.38 -14.19 28.35
N GLU A 282 13.73 -13.16 27.59
CA GLU A 282 12.90 -12.01 27.33
C GLU A 282 11.70 -12.37 26.47
N TRP A 283 11.90 -13.20 25.45
CA TRP A 283 10.80 -13.75 24.66
C TRP A 283 9.89 -14.68 25.47
N ASP A 284 10.45 -15.55 26.31
CA ASP A 284 9.66 -16.36 27.25
C ASP A 284 8.76 -15.47 28.11
N SER A 285 9.29 -14.33 28.58
CA SER A 285 8.51 -13.38 29.36
C SER A 285 7.35 -12.76 28.56
N VAL A 286 7.55 -12.48 27.27
CA VAL A 286 6.50 -11.96 26.37
C VAL A 286 5.40 -13.02 26.20
N PHE A 287 5.78 -14.27 25.93
CA PHE A 287 4.82 -15.38 25.74
C PHE A 287 4.01 -15.67 27.01
N ILE A 288 4.67 -15.78 28.15
CA ILE A 288 4.00 -15.99 29.44
C ILE A 288 3.00 -14.86 29.72
N PHE A 289 3.33 -13.63 29.35
CA PHE A 289 2.40 -12.51 29.48
C PHE A 289 1.20 -12.67 28.53
N LEU A 290 1.44 -12.97 27.25
CA LEU A 290 0.39 -13.15 26.24
C LEU A 290 -0.60 -14.27 26.59
N GLU A 291 -0.13 -15.38 27.17
CA GLU A 291 -0.98 -16.48 27.65
C GLU A 291 -1.82 -16.11 28.87
N ARG A 292 -1.32 -15.20 29.72
CA ARG A 292 -1.95 -14.79 30.99
C ARG A 292 -2.69 -13.46 30.92
N ALA A 293 -2.67 -12.80 29.77
CA ALA A 293 -3.30 -11.51 29.59
C ALA A 293 -4.79 -11.59 29.93
N ASN A 294 -5.25 -10.69 30.81
CA ASN A 294 -6.59 -10.73 31.37
C ASN A 294 -7.64 -10.07 30.46
N SER A 295 -7.19 -9.38 29.41
CA SER A 295 -8.08 -8.70 28.45
C SER A 295 -7.50 -8.68 27.04
N ASN A 296 -8.37 -8.53 26.05
CA ASN A 296 -7.98 -8.31 24.65
C ASN A 296 -7.17 -7.01 24.50
N SER A 297 -7.42 -6.00 25.34
CA SER A 297 -6.67 -4.74 25.34
C SER A 297 -5.19 -4.93 25.69
N GLU A 298 -4.89 -5.75 26.72
CA GLU A 298 -3.51 -6.09 27.09
C GLU A 298 -2.80 -6.84 25.96
N ARG A 299 -3.47 -7.85 25.37
CA ARG A 299 -2.94 -8.60 24.23
C ARG A 299 -2.65 -7.69 23.05
N HIS A 300 -3.62 -6.85 22.69
CA HIS A 300 -3.51 -5.93 21.56
C HIS A 300 -2.30 -5.00 21.70
N LYS A 301 -2.04 -4.41 22.88
CA LYS A 301 -0.88 -3.53 23.08
C LYS A 301 0.45 -4.26 22.94
N VAL A 302 0.55 -5.49 23.45
CA VAL A 302 1.77 -6.31 23.30
C VAL A 302 1.96 -6.73 21.84
N LEU A 303 0.91 -7.20 21.17
CA LEU A 303 0.93 -7.54 19.75
C LEU A 303 1.32 -6.35 18.86
N SER A 304 0.80 -5.16 19.19
CA SER A 304 1.17 -3.91 18.53
C SER A 304 2.63 -3.51 18.76
N ALA A 305 3.22 -3.88 19.91
CA ALA A 305 4.63 -3.65 20.20
C ALA A 305 5.56 -4.66 19.52
N ILE A 306 5.10 -5.89 19.24
CA ILE A 306 5.85 -6.87 18.43
C ILE A 306 5.88 -6.40 16.98
N THR A 307 7.05 -5.94 16.52
CA THR A 307 7.23 -5.39 15.15
C THR A 307 7.51 -6.45 14.09
N ILE A 308 7.33 -6.08 12.83
CA ILE A 308 7.78 -6.90 11.67
C ILE A 308 9.27 -7.23 11.75
N GLU A 309 10.09 -6.32 12.28
CA GLU A 309 11.53 -6.55 12.45
C GLU A 309 11.83 -7.62 13.50
N HIS A 310 11.08 -7.63 14.62
CA HIS A 310 11.16 -8.71 15.61
C HIS A 310 10.83 -10.06 14.96
N ILE A 311 9.71 -10.14 14.24
CA ILE A 311 9.26 -11.39 13.60
C ILE A 311 10.29 -11.90 12.58
N ASN A 312 10.79 -11.02 11.71
CA ASN A 312 11.81 -11.37 10.71
C ASN A 312 13.11 -11.87 11.33
N PHE A 313 13.52 -11.31 12.48
CA PHE A 313 14.72 -11.74 13.17
C PHE A 313 14.64 -13.23 13.57
N HIS A 314 13.46 -13.70 13.98
CA HIS A 314 13.25 -15.09 14.43
C HIS A 314 13.08 -16.10 13.31
N LEU A 315 12.72 -15.69 12.09
CA LEU A 315 12.53 -16.58 10.95
C LEU A 315 13.69 -17.57 10.78
N ASN A 316 14.93 -17.10 10.94
CA ASN A 316 16.12 -17.94 10.87
C ASN A 316 16.78 -18.21 12.23
N SER A 317 16.63 -17.28 13.19
CA SER A 317 17.37 -17.35 14.46
C SER A 317 16.69 -18.25 15.49
N ALA A 318 15.36 -18.36 15.47
CA ALA A 318 14.58 -19.18 16.42
C ALA A 318 13.27 -19.67 15.77
N PRO A 319 13.32 -20.73 14.93
CA PRO A 319 12.16 -21.21 14.16
C PRO A 319 10.98 -21.69 15.01
N GLU A 320 11.25 -22.24 16.20
CA GLU A 320 10.22 -22.68 17.16
C GLU A 320 9.43 -21.47 17.68
N LEU A 321 10.14 -20.42 18.09
CA LEU A 321 9.53 -19.15 18.53
C LEU A 321 8.75 -18.48 17.40
N PHE A 322 9.31 -18.48 16.20
CA PHE A 322 8.65 -17.95 15.00
C PHE A 322 7.32 -18.66 14.74
N THR A 323 7.29 -19.99 14.86
CA THR A 323 6.08 -20.80 14.67
C THR A 323 5.06 -20.54 15.77
N ALA A 324 5.49 -20.48 17.03
CA ALA A 324 4.62 -20.18 18.16
C ALA A 324 4.00 -18.77 18.06
N LEU A 325 4.76 -17.77 17.63
CA LEU A 325 4.24 -16.43 17.35
C LEU A 325 3.20 -16.48 16.23
N GLY A 326 3.51 -17.17 15.12
CA GLY A 326 2.60 -17.28 13.99
C GLY A 326 1.27 -17.96 14.34
N ASP A 327 1.31 -19.01 15.16
CA ASP A 327 0.11 -19.66 15.70
C ASP A 327 -0.71 -18.69 16.55
N TYR A 328 -0.07 -17.97 17.48
CA TYR A 328 -0.75 -17.00 18.33
C TYR A 328 -1.40 -15.86 17.51
N PHE A 329 -0.68 -15.30 16.52
CA PHE A 329 -1.23 -14.28 15.62
C PHE A 329 -2.43 -14.81 14.83
N SER A 330 -2.37 -16.06 14.38
CA SER A 330 -3.48 -16.70 13.67
C SER A 330 -4.72 -16.78 14.56
N ASP A 331 -4.58 -17.28 15.79
CA ASP A 331 -5.69 -17.42 16.75
C ASP A 331 -6.33 -16.07 17.09
N VAL A 332 -5.52 -15.03 17.26
CA VAL A 332 -6.00 -13.67 17.54
C VAL A 332 -6.79 -13.11 16.35
N MET A 333 -6.31 -13.29 15.12
CA MET A 333 -7.02 -12.86 13.91
C MET A 333 -8.36 -13.60 13.72
N PHE A 334 -8.49 -14.82 14.23
CA PHE A 334 -9.74 -15.60 14.19
C PHE A 334 -10.78 -15.18 15.22
N THR A 335 -10.34 -14.71 16.38
CA THR A 335 -11.20 -14.60 17.57
C THR A 335 -11.53 -13.18 17.98
N GLU A 336 -10.76 -12.20 17.52
CA GLU A 336 -10.88 -10.80 17.92
C GLU A 336 -11.27 -9.89 16.75
N SER A 337 -11.74 -8.68 17.08
CA SER A 337 -12.11 -7.63 16.10
C SER A 337 -11.18 -6.43 16.23
N PHE A 338 -10.83 -5.81 15.10
CA PHE A 338 -9.87 -4.71 15.04
C PHE A 338 -10.37 -3.55 14.18
N ASP A 339 -9.79 -2.37 14.37
CA ASP A 339 -9.97 -1.29 13.40
C ASP A 339 -9.30 -1.62 12.06
N PHE A 340 -9.70 -0.89 11.01
CA PHE A 340 -9.27 -1.19 9.64
C PHE A 340 -7.77 -1.00 9.42
N ASP A 341 -7.17 0.00 10.02
CA ASP A 341 -5.75 0.30 9.84
C ASP A 341 -4.88 -0.77 10.53
N TYR A 342 -5.33 -1.27 11.68
CA TYR A 342 -4.66 -2.37 12.37
C TYR A 342 -4.79 -3.72 11.65
N CYS A 343 -5.92 -3.98 10.99
CA CYS A 343 -6.09 -5.19 10.16
C CYS A 343 -4.98 -5.27 9.09
N ASP A 344 -4.62 -4.15 8.47
CA ASP A 344 -3.56 -4.11 7.45
C ASP A 344 -2.18 -4.45 8.02
N ILE A 345 -1.93 -4.06 9.28
CA ILE A 345 -0.69 -4.34 10.00
C ILE A 345 -0.61 -5.81 10.38
N LEU A 346 -1.70 -6.38 10.93
CA LEU A 346 -1.79 -7.80 11.22
C LEU A 346 -1.55 -8.62 9.96
N ALA A 347 -2.16 -8.22 8.83
CA ALA A 347 -1.94 -8.89 7.55
C ALA A 347 -0.49 -8.78 7.05
N SER A 348 0.15 -7.62 7.25
CA SER A 348 1.58 -7.44 6.94
C SER A 348 2.48 -8.33 7.81
N LYS A 349 2.17 -8.50 9.10
CA LYS A 349 2.88 -9.41 10.01
C LYS A 349 2.66 -10.88 9.64
N ALA A 350 1.42 -11.24 9.33
CA ALA A 350 1.03 -12.58 8.90
C ALA A 350 1.75 -13.03 7.61
N GLU A 351 1.96 -12.10 6.67
CA GLU A 351 2.74 -12.36 5.46
C GLU A 351 4.19 -12.75 5.76
N VAL A 352 4.78 -12.23 6.83
CA VAL A 352 6.11 -12.68 7.28
C VAL A 352 6.07 -14.15 7.69
N PHE A 353 5.07 -14.56 8.48
CA PHE A 353 4.87 -15.96 8.88
C PHE A 353 4.61 -16.90 7.69
N PHE A 354 3.98 -16.40 6.62
CA PHE A 354 3.78 -17.17 5.39
C PHE A 354 5.08 -17.59 4.69
N ASN A 355 6.21 -16.91 4.99
CA ASN A 355 7.53 -17.30 4.50
C ASN A 355 8.17 -18.47 5.27
N SER A 356 7.47 -19.04 6.26
CA SER A 356 7.90 -20.25 6.99
C SER A 356 8.18 -21.43 6.05
N VAL A 357 8.93 -22.41 6.53
CA VAL A 357 9.00 -23.74 5.88
C VAL A 357 7.86 -24.66 6.32
N ASP A 358 7.18 -24.33 7.42
CA ASP A 358 6.07 -25.12 7.96
C ASP A 358 4.77 -24.87 7.17
N LEU A 359 4.32 -25.90 6.44
CA LEU A 359 3.08 -25.88 5.67
C LEU A 359 1.83 -25.75 6.55
N GLY A 360 1.87 -26.27 7.78
CA GLY A 360 0.78 -26.16 8.75
C GLY A 360 0.56 -24.71 9.16
N LEU A 361 1.63 -24.02 9.53
CA LEU A 361 1.58 -22.60 9.84
C LEU A 361 1.09 -21.77 8.65
N LYS A 362 1.60 -22.03 7.44
CA LYS A 362 1.14 -21.32 6.23
C LYS A 362 -0.36 -21.47 5.99
N ALA A 363 -0.89 -22.69 6.14
CA ALA A 363 -2.31 -22.95 5.98
C ALA A 363 -3.14 -22.20 7.02
N LYS A 364 -2.73 -22.22 8.30
CA LYS A 364 -3.38 -21.44 9.36
C LYS A 364 -3.39 -19.94 9.07
N ILE A 365 -2.26 -19.39 8.61
CA ILE A 365 -2.14 -17.97 8.25
C ILE A 365 -3.11 -17.61 7.11
N ILE A 366 -3.21 -18.42 6.06
CA ILE A 366 -4.18 -18.19 4.96
C ILE A 366 -5.60 -18.13 5.51
N LEU A 367 -6.01 -19.12 6.33
CA LEU A 367 -7.36 -19.18 6.87
C LEU A 367 -7.66 -18.03 7.84
N ALA A 368 -6.70 -17.65 8.67
CA ALA A 368 -6.82 -16.54 9.60
C ALA A 368 -6.98 -15.20 8.86
N LEU A 369 -6.23 -14.99 7.77
CA LEU A 369 -6.36 -13.80 6.93
C LEU A 369 -7.66 -13.80 6.12
N LEU A 370 -8.14 -14.96 5.67
CA LEU A 370 -9.48 -15.08 5.06
C LEU A 370 -10.56 -14.65 6.04
N GLU A 371 -10.48 -15.09 7.29
CA GLU A 371 -11.41 -14.69 8.34
C GLU A 371 -11.32 -13.18 8.59
N LEU A 372 -10.12 -12.66 8.85
CA LEU A 372 -9.88 -11.25 9.15
C LEU A 372 -10.37 -10.33 8.02
N GLY A 373 -10.00 -10.64 6.76
CA GLY A 373 -10.36 -9.83 5.61
C GLY A 373 -11.87 -9.77 5.38
N THR A 374 -12.51 -10.93 5.29
CA THR A 374 -13.96 -11.00 4.96
C THR A 374 -14.87 -10.53 6.09
N SER A 375 -14.50 -10.77 7.36
CA SER A 375 -15.30 -10.34 8.53
C SER A 375 -15.29 -8.83 8.70
N HIS A 376 -14.20 -8.15 8.33
CA HIS A 376 -14.04 -6.70 8.44
C HIS A 376 -14.26 -5.97 7.11
N ASN A 377 -14.62 -6.67 6.04
CA ASN A 377 -14.68 -6.16 4.66
C ASN A 377 -13.39 -5.42 4.25
N ARG A 378 -12.24 -5.96 4.68
CA ARG A 378 -10.94 -5.33 4.48
C ARG A 378 -10.30 -5.84 3.20
N TRP A 379 -10.61 -5.17 2.09
CA TRP A 379 -10.14 -5.52 0.75
C TRP A 379 -8.63 -5.65 0.62
N TYR A 380 -7.87 -4.86 1.39
CA TYR A 380 -6.41 -4.97 1.45
C TYR A 380 -5.96 -6.37 1.90
N VAL A 381 -6.55 -6.88 2.98
CA VAL A 381 -6.25 -8.20 3.55
C VAL A 381 -6.68 -9.30 2.59
N GLU A 382 -7.89 -9.20 2.03
CA GLU A 382 -8.41 -10.16 1.05
C GLU A 382 -7.51 -10.27 -0.19
N ARG A 383 -6.96 -9.15 -0.67
CA ARG A 383 -6.02 -9.16 -1.82
C ARG A 383 -4.68 -9.80 -1.47
N LYS A 384 -4.17 -9.62 -0.24
CA LYS A 384 -2.97 -10.35 0.22
C LYS A 384 -3.22 -11.86 0.20
N VAL A 385 -4.38 -12.30 0.69
CA VAL A 385 -4.75 -13.72 0.62
C VAL A 385 -4.84 -14.20 -0.83
N ALA A 386 -5.51 -13.46 -1.71
CA ALA A 386 -5.60 -13.81 -3.13
C ALA A 386 -4.21 -14.02 -3.76
N LEU A 387 -3.25 -13.15 -3.43
CA LEU A 387 -1.86 -13.27 -3.90
C LEU A 387 -1.16 -14.50 -3.31
N MET A 388 -1.30 -14.76 -2.02
CA MET A 388 -0.75 -15.97 -1.37
C MET A 388 -1.30 -17.24 -2.02
N MET A 389 -2.62 -17.28 -2.24
CA MET A 389 -3.30 -18.43 -2.84
C MET A 389 -2.91 -18.66 -4.30
N SER A 390 -2.61 -17.59 -5.05
CA SER A 390 -2.18 -17.70 -6.45
C SER A 390 -0.78 -18.33 -6.65
N ASN A 391 0.04 -18.34 -5.60
CA ASN A 391 1.42 -18.82 -5.64
C ASN A 391 1.67 -20.06 -4.75
N MET A 392 0.61 -20.82 -4.42
CA MET A 392 0.72 -22.01 -3.57
C MET A 392 1.33 -23.21 -4.32
N THR A 393 2.10 -24.03 -3.61
CA THR A 393 2.52 -25.35 -4.09
C THR A 393 1.41 -26.39 -3.87
N ASP A 394 1.50 -27.52 -4.56
CA ASP A 394 0.54 -28.62 -4.40
C ASP A 394 0.53 -29.17 -2.96
N GLU A 395 1.68 -29.20 -2.27
CA GLU A 395 1.75 -29.64 -0.87
C GLU A 395 1.01 -28.68 0.06
N LEU A 396 1.16 -27.37 -0.15
CA LEU A 396 0.45 -26.37 0.64
C LEU A 396 -1.06 -26.42 0.36
N ASN A 397 -1.46 -26.62 -0.90
CA ASN A 397 -2.85 -26.80 -1.29
C ASN A 397 -3.50 -27.99 -0.54
N ASN A 398 -2.85 -29.15 -0.56
CA ASN A 398 -3.32 -30.34 0.16
C ASN A 398 -3.41 -30.12 1.68
N ARG A 399 -2.43 -29.41 2.26
CA ARG A 399 -2.47 -29.06 3.69
C ARG A 399 -3.64 -28.13 3.99
N LEU A 400 -3.88 -27.12 3.17
CA LEU A 400 -4.98 -26.17 3.34
C LEU A 400 -6.35 -26.87 3.27
N VAL A 401 -6.55 -27.78 2.30
CA VAL A 401 -7.76 -28.60 2.21
C VAL A 401 -7.96 -29.44 3.47
N THR A 402 -6.89 -30.00 4.02
CA THR A 402 -6.95 -30.79 5.26
C THR A 402 -7.39 -29.93 6.45
N GLU A 403 -6.82 -28.73 6.60
CA GLU A 403 -7.18 -27.80 7.67
C GLU A 403 -8.63 -27.33 7.56
N ILE A 404 -9.10 -26.96 6.36
CA ILE A 404 -10.48 -26.54 6.12
C ILE A 404 -11.47 -27.62 6.59
N ASN A 405 -11.22 -28.87 6.20
CA ASN A 405 -12.09 -29.99 6.57
C ASN A 405 -12.02 -30.32 8.08
N THR A 406 -10.83 -30.24 8.67
CA THR A 406 -10.63 -30.60 10.09
C THR A 406 -11.24 -29.57 11.02
N THR A 407 -11.17 -28.29 10.66
CA THR A 407 -11.72 -27.17 11.44
C THR A 407 -13.16 -26.84 11.09
N ASN A 408 -13.72 -27.45 10.05
CA ASN A 408 -15.03 -27.12 9.47
C ASN A 408 -15.13 -25.62 9.13
N PHE A 409 -14.05 -25.05 8.60
CA PHE A 409 -13.97 -23.64 8.22
C PHE A 409 -14.89 -23.35 7.03
N ASP A 410 -15.66 -22.25 7.07
CA ASP A 410 -16.56 -21.83 5.99
C ASP A 410 -15.80 -21.25 4.79
N PHE A 411 -14.96 -22.05 4.15
CA PHE A 411 -14.16 -21.61 3.02
C PHE A 411 -15.02 -21.12 1.84
N SER A 412 -16.16 -21.79 1.58
CA SER A 412 -17.07 -21.42 0.49
C SER A 412 -17.62 -19.99 0.67
N GLY A 413 -18.16 -19.67 1.85
CA GLY A 413 -18.70 -18.36 2.14
C GLY A 413 -17.67 -17.25 2.00
N LYS A 414 -16.42 -17.53 2.42
CA LYS A 414 -15.30 -16.58 2.36
C LYS A 414 -14.87 -16.29 0.92
N ILE A 415 -14.77 -17.31 0.07
CA ILE A 415 -14.45 -17.10 -1.35
C ILE A 415 -15.60 -16.36 -2.06
N ILE A 416 -16.86 -16.72 -1.81
CA ILE A 416 -18.03 -16.02 -2.40
C ILE A 416 -18.04 -14.54 -1.99
N HIS A 417 -17.64 -14.22 -0.76
CA HIS A 417 -17.46 -12.84 -0.31
C HIS A 417 -16.40 -12.13 -1.17
N MET A 418 -15.20 -12.72 -1.30
CA MET A 418 -14.11 -12.14 -2.11
C MET A 418 -14.49 -11.90 -3.58
N GLU A 419 -15.32 -12.76 -4.17
CA GLU A 419 -15.83 -12.54 -5.54
C GLU A 419 -16.68 -11.27 -5.65
N ARG A 420 -17.39 -10.90 -4.58
CA ARG A 420 -18.24 -9.70 -4.56
C ARG A 420 -17.46 -8.45 -4.14
N SER A 421 -16.57 -8.58 -3.16
CA SER A 421 -15.84 -7.45 -2.56
C SER A 421 -14.67 -6.97 -3.43
N ILE A 422 -13.89 -7.88 -4.00
CA ILE A 422 -12.66 -7.57 -4.75
C ILE A 422 -12.66 -8.12 -6.17
N ASN A 423 -13.80 -8.64 -6.65
CA ASN A 423 -13.92 -9.32 -7.95
C ASN A 423 -12.92 -10.48 -8.09
N TYR A 424 -12.72 -11.23 -7.01
CA TYR A 424 -11.84 -12.41 -7.05
C TYR A 424 -12.35 -13.42 -8.06
N ASN A 425 -11.46 -14.01 -8.86
CA ASN A 425 -11.82 -15.03 -9.83
C ASN A 425 -11.55 -16.42 -9.25
N ARG A 426 -12.59 -17.14 -8.77
CA ARG A 426 -12.42 -18.49 -8.19
C ARG A 426 -11.73 -19.50 -9.10
N ALA A 427 -11.73 -19.30 -10.42
CA ALA A 427 -11.11 -20.21 -11.37
C ALA A 427 -9.57 -20.25 -11.27
N VAL A 428 -8.96 -19.27 -10.59
CA VAL A 428 -7.50 -19.27 -10.34
C VAL A 428 -7.11 -20.20 -9.19
N LEU A 429 -8.08 -20.70 -8.40
CA LEU A 429 -7.81 -21.66 -7.34
C LEU A 429 -7.45 -23.04 -7.91
N PRO A 430 -6.62 -23.84 -7.22
CA PRO A 430 -6.51 -25.26 -7.49
C PRO A 430 -7.86 -25.99 -7.48
N ILE A 431 -7.99 -27.03 -8.31
CA ILE A 431 -9.26 -27.75 -8.54
C ILE A 431 -9.86 -28.28 -7.23
N GLU A 432 -9.02 -28.76 -6.31
CA GLU A 432 -9.44 -29.31 -5.03
C GLU A 432 -10.13 -28.25 -4.16
N LEU A 433 -9.61 -27.01 -4.14
CA LEU A 433 -10.23 -25.90 -3.42
C LEU A 433 -11.48 -25.39 -4.14
N GLN A 434 -11.52 -25.40 -5.47
CA GLN A 434 -12.73 -25.04 -6.23
C GLN A 434 -13.93 -25.93 -5.85
N GLN A 435 -13.69 -27.23 -5.63
CA GLN A 435 -14.73 -28.19 -5.25
C GLN A 435 -15.34 -27.91 -3.86
N LEU A 436 -14.62 -27.18 -2.99
CA LEU A 436 -15.11 -26.78 -1.68
C LEU A 436 -16.04 -25.56 -1.76
N VAL A 437 -16.01 -24.80 -2.86
CA VAL A 437 -16.86 -23.63 -3.06
C VAL A 437 -18.16 -24.06 -3.75
N ARG A 438 -19.23 -24.21 -2.98
CA ARG A 438 -20.56 -24.64 -3.43
C ARG A 438 -21.54 -23.49 -3.57
#